data_AF-A0A7Y7ZFG7-F1
#
_entry.id   AF-A0A7Y7ZFG7-F1
#
_cell.length_a   1.000
_cell.length_b   1.000
_cell.length_c   1.000
_cell.angle_alpha   90.00
_cell.angle_beta   90.00
_cell.angle_gamma   90.00
#
_symmetry.space_group_name_H-M   'P 1'
#
loop_
_entity.id
_entity.type
_entity.pdbx_description
1 polymer ?
#
loop_
_entity_poly.entity_id
_entity_poly.type
_entity_poly.pdbx_seq_one_letter_code
_entity_poly.pdbx_strand_id
1 'polypeptide(L)'
;MLMMYHAHELKQLVDAQSNRMWVEQVQLVTPPHVNSQSTWLMEPLTMAGIAADPQDGSYFLVYQVASGTVYSLRDDLDKSLAPFSILFSDVRDLRR
;
A
#
# COMPACT_ATOMS: atom_id res chain seq x y z
N MET A 1 3.29 1.38 17.72
CA MET A 1 2.42 1.39 16.53
C MET A 1 2.30 2.83 16.06
N LEU A 2 2.62 3.10 14.79
CA LEU A 2 2.48 4.41 14.18
C LEU A 2 1.37 4.34 13.15
N MET A 3 0.42 5.29 13.19
CA MET A 3 -0.62 5.42 12.18
C MET A 3 -0.21 6.52 11.21
N MET A 4 -0.30 6.25 9.92
CA MET A 4 0.15 7.12 8.84
C MET A 4 -1.00 7.27 7.85
N TYR A 5 -1.16 8.46 7.27
CA TYR A 5 -2.27 8.72 6.35
C TYR A 5 -1.82 8.65 4.89
N HIS A 6 -0.55 8.90 4.61
CA HIS A 6 -0.04 8.95 3.26
C HIS A 6 1.08 7.92 3.00
N ALA A 7 1.03 7.26 1.85
CA ALA A 7 2.01 6.26 1.46
C ALA A 7 3.45 6.79 1.33
N HIS A 8 3.63 8.09 1.10
CA HIS A 8 4.96 8.70 1.07
C HIS A 8 5.61 8.76 2.46
N GLU A 9 4.83 8.89 3.54
CA GLU A 9 5.34 8.86 4.90
C GLU A 9 5.87 7.45 5.22
N LEU A 10 5.17 6.41 4.75
CA LEU A 10 5.66 5.03 4.84
C LEU A 10 7.00 4.85 4.11
N LYS A 11 7.14 5.39 2.88
CA LYS A 11 8.41 5.36 2.15
C LYS A 11 9.54 6.01 2.95
N GLN A 12 9.29 7.20 3.52
CA GLN A 12 10.27 7.91 4.35
C GLN A 12 10.69 7.09 5.58
N LEU A 13 9.73 6.43 6.24
CA LEU A 13 10.00 5.59 7.40
C LEU A 13 10.87 4.38 7.04
N VAL A 14 10.54 3.73 5.92
CA VAL A 14 11.29 2.59 5.37
C VAL A 14 12.71 2.98 4.96
N ASP A 15 12.89 4.15 4.36
CA ASP A 15 14.20 4.68 3.96
C ASP A 15 15.06 5.06 5.17
N ALA A 16 14.42 5.49 6.25
CA ALA A 16 15.10 5.92 7.49
C ALA A 16 15.44 4.75 8.43
N GLN A 17 15.17 3.51 8.04
CA GLN A 17 15.47 2.34 8.86
C GLN A 17 16.97 2.22 9.16
N SER A 18 17.28 1.73 10.36
CA SER A 18 18.63 1.55 10.86
C SER A 18 18.73 0.28 11.72
N ASN A 19 19.91 -0.01 12.26
CA ASN A 19 20.10 -1.14 13.18
C ASN A 19 19.43 -0.95 14.55
N ARG A 20 18.94 0.26 14.86
CA ARG A 20 18.25 0.56 16.12
C ARG A 20 16.74 0.68 15.97
N MET A 21 16.25 0.86 14.75
CA MET A 21 14.84 1.05 14.46
C MET A 21 14.56 0.58 13.04
N TRP A 22 13.63 -0.37 12.91
CA TRP A 22 13.19 -0.90 11.64
C TRP A 22 11.69 -1.21 11.71
N VAL A 23 11.09 -1.38 10.54
CA VAL A 23 9.70 -1.75 10.36
C VAL A 23 9.63 -3.27 10.34
N GLU A 24 8.93 -3.83 11.32
CA GLU A 24 8.65 -5.27 11.42
C GLU A 24 7.45 -5.66 10.55
N GLN A 25 6.43 -4.80 10.49
CA GLN A 25 5.19 -5.07 9.80
C GLN A 25 4.49 -3.78 9.39
N VAL A 26 3.79 -3.83 8.26
CA VAL A 26 2.87 -2.79 7.82
C VAL A 26 1.49 -3.40 7.64
N GLN A 27 0.47 -2.68 8.11
CA GLN A 27 -0.93 -3.07 8.04
C GLN A 27 -1.69 -1.98 7.27
N LEU A 28 -2.55 -2.38 6.34
CA LEU A 28 -3.49 -1.48 5.68
C LEU A 28 -4.84 -1.57 6.38
N VAL A 29 -5.39 -0.41 6.74
CA VAL A 29 -6.72 -0.31 7.36
C VAL A 29 -7.69 0.26 6.33
N THR A 30 -8.71 -0.51 5.96
CA THR A 30 -9.67 -0.15 4.91
C THR A 30 -11.10 -0.06 5.47
N PRO A 31 -11.87 0.97 5.09
CA PRO A 31 -13.28 1.07 5.45
C PRO A 31 -14.18 0.15 4.59
N PRO A 32 -15.40 -0.16 5.06
CA PRO A 32 -16.40 -0.97 4.36
C PRO A 32 -16.55 -0.70 2.85
N HIS A 33 -16.62 0.58 2.45
CA HIS A 33 -16.86 0.95 1.07
C HIS A 33 -15.66 0.71 0.14
N VAL A 34 -14.43 0.64 0.67
CA VAL A 34 -13.21 0.30 -0.10
C VAL A 34 -13.00 -1.20 -0.18
N ASN A 35 -13.30 -1.91 0.91
CA ASN A 35 -13.03 -3.34 1.02
C ASN A 35 -14.20 -4.26 0.63
N SER A 36 -15.35 -3.68 0.28
CA SER A 36 -16.58 -4.40 -0.07
C SER A 36 -17.09 -5.34 1.04
N GLN A 37 -16.76 -5.04 2.31
CA GLN A 37 -17.25 -5.75 3.49
C GLN A 37 -18.17 -4.85 4.31
N SER A 38 -18.82 -5.42 5.34
CA SER A 38 -19.67 -4.65 6.27
C SER A 38 -18.90 -3.98 7.42
N THR A 39 -17.59 -4.23 7.53
CA THR A 39 -16.75 -3.75 8.64
C THR A 39 -15.42 -3.21 8.17
N TRP A 40 -14.75 -2.43 9.04
CA TRP A 40 -13.34 -2.10 8.83
C TRP A 40 -12.49 -3.36 8.84
N LEU A 41 -11.51 -3.41 7.95
CA LEU A 41 -10.51 -4.47 7.91
C LEU A 41 -9.12 -3.91 8.17
N MET A 42 -8.27 -4.75 8.74
CA MET A 42 -6.85 -4.51 8.93
C MET A 42 -6.11 -5.73 8.37
N GLU A 43 -5.36 -5.53 7.30
CA GLU A 43 -4.71 -6.61 6.57
C GLU A 43 -3.21 -6.33 6.37
N PRO A 44 -2.33 -7.35 6.46
CA PRO A 44 -0.91 -7.15 6.22
C PRO A 44 -0.69 -6.61 4.81
N LEU A 45 -0.01 -5.47 4.72
CA LEU A 45 0.34 -4.86 3.45
C LEU A 45 1.57 -5.57 2.88
N THR A 46 1.51 -5.98 1.62
CA THR A 46 2.64 -6.58 0.90
C THR A 46 3.28 -5.60 -0.07
N MET A 47 2.51 -4.68 -0.63
CA MET A 47 3.03 -3.66 -1.54
C MET A 47 2.19 -2.37 -1.51
N ALA A 48 2.86 -1.22 -1.54
CA ALA A 48 2.25 0.05 -1.95
C ALA A 48 3.02 0.62 -3.14
N GLY A 49 2.30 1.10 -4.15
CA GLY A 49 2.90 1.63 -5.36
C GLY A 49 2.08 2.73 -6.02
N ILE A 50 2.69 3.39 -6.99
CA ILE A 50 2.05 4.37 -7.87
C ILE A 50 1.88 3.70 -9.23
N ALA A 51 0.66 3.70 -9.73
CA ALA A 51 0.31 3.27 -11.08
C ALA A 51 -0.11 4.49 -11.91
N ALA A 52 -0.05 4.32 -13.22
CA ALA A 52 -0.50 5.32 -14.19
C ALA A 52 -1.73 4.77 -14.92
N ASP A 53 -2.76 5.58 -15.06
CA ASP A 53 -3.96 5.24 -15.81
C ASP A 53 -3.62 5.34 -17.32
N PRO A 54 -3.76 4.26 -18.10
CA PRO A 54 -3.45 4.30 -19.53
C PRO A 54 -4.43 5.15 -20.34
N GLN A 55 -5.61 5.48 -19.82
CA GLN A 55 -6.62 6.26 -20.52
C GLN A 55 -6.33 7.76 -20.50
N ASP A 56 -5.95 8.30 -19.33
CA ASP A 56 -5.76 9.74 -19.13
C ASP A 56 -4.36 10.14 -18.66
N GLY A 57 -3.50 9.16 -18.35
CA GLY A 57 -2.13 9.38 -17.86
C GLY A 57 -2.05 9.82 -16.39
N SER A 58 -3.15 9.82 -15.65
CA SER A 58 -3.17 10.22 -14.24
C SER A 58 -2.46 9.21 -13.34
N TYR A 59 -1.91 9.69 -12.23
CA TYR A 59 -1.21 8.85 -11.25
C TYR A 59 -2.07 8.59 -10.02
N PHE A 60 -2.06 7.35 -9.54
CA PHE A 60 -2.82 6.95 -8.36
C PHE A 60 -2.09 5.88 -7.55
N LEU A 61 -2.51 5.73 -6.30
CA LEU A 61 -1.96 4.74 -5.38
C LEU A 61 -2.69 3.41 -5.50
N VAL A 62 -1.91 2.34 -5.44
CA VAL A 62 -2.38 0.95 -5.35
C VAL A 62 -1.73 0.28 -4.14
N TYR A 63 -2.53 -0.52 -3.46
CA TYR A 63 -2.12 -1.27 -2.28
C TYR A 63 -2.46 -2.73 -2.46
N GLN A 64 -1.49 -3.61 -2.33
CA GLN A 64 -1.70 -5.05 -2.31
C GLN A 64 -1.53 -5.55 -0.89
N VAL A 65 -2.46 -6.40 -0.44
CA VAL A 65 -2.44 -7.05 0.86
C VAL A 65 -2.16 -8.55 0.74
N ALA A 66 -1.82 -9.19 1.86
CA ALA A 66 -1.42 -10.60 1.89
C ALA A 66 -2.50 -11.58 1.41
N SER A 67 -3.78 -11.20 1.46
CA SER A 67 -4.89 -11.97 0.88
C SER A 67 -4.87 -11.99 -0.66
N GLY A 68 -4.02 -11.18 -1.29
CA GLY A 68 -3.95 -10.99 -2.74
C GLY A 68 -4.85 -9.86 -3.25
N THR A 69 -5.70 -9.29 -2.39
CA THR A 69 -6.58 -8.18 -2.76
C THR A 69 -5.77 -6.92 -3.05
N VAL A 70 -6.20 -6.20 -4.09
CA VAL A 70 -5.64 -4.90 -4.49
C VAL A 70 -6.68 -3.81 -4.25
N TYR A 71 -6.28 -2.79 -3.48
CA TYR A 71 -7.08 -1.62 -3.18
C TYR A 71 -6.56 -0.38 -3.91
N SER A 72 -7.49 0.49 -4.29
CA SER A 72 -7.24 1.84 -4.78
C SER A 72 -8.36 2.74 -4.28
N LEU A 73 -8.11 4.06 -4.25
CA LEU A 73 -9.14 5.07 -3.95
C LEU A 73 -9.96 5.47 -5.18
N ARG A 74 -9.61 4.94 -6.36
CA ARG A 74 -10.36 5.10 -7.60
C ARG A 74 -11.08 3.79 -7.92
N ASP A 75 -12.41 3.89 -8.06
CA ASP A 75 -13.30 2.74 -8.28
C ASP A 75 -13.36 2.30 -9.76
N ASP A 76 -12.94 3.17 -10.68
CA ASP A 76 -13.06 3.01 -12.14
C ASP A 76 -11.85 2.36 -12.81
N LEU A 77 -10.88 1.90 -12.02
CA LEU A 77 -9.58 1.45 -12.52
C LEU A 77 -9.46 -0.05 -12.74
N ASP A 78 -8.62 -0.39 -13.71
CA ASP A 78 -8.06 -1.72 -13.85
C ASP A 78 -7.02 -2.00 -12.75
N LYS A 79 -7.44 -2.77 -11.75
CA LYS A 79 -6.60 -3.20 -10.61
C LYS A 79 -5.47 -4.16 -11.01
N SER A 80 -5.41 -4.61 -12.27
CA SER A 80 -4.32 -5.42 -12.81
C SER A 80 -3.12 -4.59 -13.31
N LEU A 81 -3.25 -3.27 -13.35
CA LEU A 81 -2.17 -2.38 -13.77
C LEU A 81 -0.96 -2.50 -12.82
N ALA A 82 0.18 -2.84 -13.41
CA ALA A 82 1.44 -2.89 -12.68
C ALA A 82 1.86 -1.48 -12.24
N PRO A 83 2.19 -1.25 -10.96
CA PRO A 83 2.73 0.02 -10.53
C PRO A 83 4.09 0.27 -11.18
N PHE A 84 4.31 1.50 -11.67
CA PHE A 84 5.60 1.90 -12.25
C PHE A 84 6.60 2.34 -11.17
N SER A 85 6.13 2.68 -9.96
CA SER A 85 6.97 3.05 -8.82
C SER A 85 6.49 2.35 -7.55
N ILE A 86 7.40 1.63 -6.88
CA ILE A 86 7.11 0.88 -5.65
C ILE A 86 7.57 1.69 -4.43
N LEU A 87 6.61 2.16 -3.65
CA LEU A 87 6.84 2.91 -2.41
C LEU A 87 7.13 1.98 -1.22
N PHE A 88 6.56 0.79 -1.21
CA PHE A 88 6.80 -0.22 -0.20
C PHE A 88 6.66 -1.62 -0.79
N SER A 89 7.54 -2.53 -0.38
CA SER A 89 7.45 -3.97 -0.63
C SER A 89 7.90 -4.73 0.60
N ASP A 90 7.07 -5.64 1.11
CA ASP A 90 7.40 -6.44 2.29
C ASP A 90 8.67 -7.27 2.13
N VAL A 91 8.90 -7.84 0.95
CA VAL A 91 10.11 -8.62 0.61
C VAL A 91 11.38 -7.77 0.65
N ARG A 92 11.29 -6.50 0.23
CA ARG A 92 12.45 -5.61 0.13
C ARG A 92 12.71 -4.86 1.43
N ASP A 93 11.64 -4.42 2.09
CA ASP A 93 11.68 -3.33 3.06
C ASP A 93 11.55 -3.81 4.51
N LEU A 94 10.94 -4.99 4.74
CA LEU A 94 10.85 -5.56 6.08
C LEU A 94 12.08 -6.41 6.40
N ARG A 95 12.54 -6.33 7.65
CA ARG A 95 13.56 -7.25 8.17
C ARG A 95 12.87 -8.51 8.69
N ARG A 96 13.43 -9.68 8.39
CA ARG A 96 13.01 -10.97 8.94
C ARG A 96 14.04 -11.49 9.94
#